data_AF-A0A2K3N1D5-F1
#
_entry.id   AF-A0A2K3N1D5-F1
#
_cell.length_a   1.000
_cell.length_b   1.000
_cell.length_c   1.000
_cell.angle_alpha   90.00
_cell.angle_beta   90.00
_cell.angle_gamma   90.00
#
_symmetry.space_group_name_H-M   'P 1'
#
loop_
_entity.id
_entity.type
_entity.pdbx_description
1 polymer ?
#
loop_
_entity_poly.entity_id
_entity_poly.type
_entity_poly.pdbx_seq_one_letter_code
_entity_poly.pdbx_strand_id
1 'polypeptide(L)'
;MVPKASTFPSGIKALAHYVHRRGLKLGIYSDAGNFTCSKRMPGSLGHEIQDAKTFASWGVDYLKYDNCENNGISVRERYPPMSEALLKSGRPIFFSMCEWGWEDPATWAKSVGNSWRTTGDIEDNWN
;
A
#
# COMPACT_ATOMS: atom_id res chain seq x y z
N MET A 1 10.58 2.81 6.20
CA MET A 1 10.18 4.08 5.53
C MET A 1 10.47 5.34 6.37
N VAL A 2 10.73 6.50 5.75
CA VAL A 2 10.87 7.81 6.42
C VAL A 2 10.02 8.88 5.70
N PRO A 3 9.15 9.65 6.39
CA PRO A 3 8.37 10.70 5.76
C PRO A 3 9.27 11.85 5.26
N LYS A 4 9.00 12.36 4.06
CA LYS A 4 9.75 13.48 3.50
C LYS A 4 9.47 14.77 4.29
N ALA A 5 10.47 15.25 5.03
CA ALA A 5 10.30 16.36 5.97
C ALA A 5 9.83 17.67 5.31
N SER A 6 10.18 17.94 4.06
CA SER A 6 9.74 19.18 3.40
C SER A 6 8.25 19.21 3.02
N THR A 7 7.60 18.04 2.91
CA THR A 7 6.17 17.94 2.59
C THR A 7 5.33 17.38 3.74
N PHE A 8 5.95 16.62 4.66
CA PHE A 8 5.35 16.09 5.88
C PHE A 8 6.22 16.43 7.10
N PRO A 9 6.40 17.72 7.44
CA PRO A 9 7.33 18.15 8.49
C PRO A 9 6.99 17.60 9.88
N SER A 10 5.71 17.34 10.15
CA SER A 10 5.24 16.74 11.41
C SER A 10 5.19 15.20 11.37
N GLY A 11 5.52 14.58 10.24
CA GLY A 11 5.45 13.14 10.02
C GLY A 11 4.02 12.58 9.88
N ILE A 12 3.93 11.32 9.47
CA ILE A 12 2.65 10.65 9.18
C ILE A 12 1.85 10.37 10.45
N LYS A 13 2.50 10.07 11.57
CA LYS A 13 1.81 9.82 12.84
C LYS A 13 1.00 11.04 13.33
N ALA A 14 1.56 12.24 13.21
CA ALA A 14 0.85 13.47 13.56
C ALA A 14 -0.35 13.71 12.64
N LEU A 15 -0.19 13.42 11.34
CA LEU A 15 -1.27 13.50 10.37
C LEU A 15 -2.40 12.50 10.68
N ALA A 16 -2.07 11.23 10.95
CA ALA A 16 -3.04 10.21 11.33
C ALA A 16 -3.83 10.63 12.55
N HIS A 17 -3.16 11.08 13.61
CA HIS A 17 -3.81 11.59 14.81
C HIS A 17 -4.73 12.79 14.53
N TYR A 18 -4.32 13.73 13.69
CA TYR A 18 -5.16 14.86 13.28
C TYR A 18 -6.43 14.42 12.53
N VAL A 19 -6.30 13.45 11.63
CA VAL A 19 -7.38 12.87 10.83
C VAL A 19 -8.35 12.08 11.71
N HIS A 20 -7.84 11.24 12.62
CA HIS A 20 -8.63 10.45 13.56
C HIS A 20 -9.46 11.31 14.51
N ARG A 21 -8.92 12.44 15.00
CA ARG A 21 -9.67 13.39 15.85
C ARG A 21 -10.86 14.04 15.14
N ARG A 22 -10.97 13.89 13.83
CA ARG A 22 -12.11 14.35 13.02
C ARG A 22 -13.07 13.21 12.63
N GLY A 23 -12.90 12.02 13.23
CA GLY A 23 -13.72 10.85 12.91
C GLY A 23 -13.41 10.22 11.55
N LEU A 24 -12.29 10.59 10.93
CA LEU A 24 -11.85 10.07 9.63
C LEU A 24 -10.75 9.02 9.80
N LYS A 25 -10.37 8.35 8.69
CA LYS A 25 -9.29 7.37 8.62
C LYS A 25 -8.20 7.84 7.65
N LEU A 26 -6.96 7.38 7.84
CA LEU A 26 -5.82 7.74 7.01
C LEU A 26 -5.37 6.56 6.13
N GLY A 27 -5.31 6.79 4.82
CA GLY A 27 -4.65 5.90 3.88
C GLY A 27 -3.21 6.31 3.57
N ILE A 28 -2.36 5.33 3.27
CA ILE A 28 -1.02 5.52 2.74
C ILE A 28 -0.83 4.68 1.47
N TYR A 29 0.30 4.88 0.81
CA TYR A 29 0.67 4.24 -0.44
C TYR A 29 2.08 3.64 -0.33
N SER A 30 2.26 2.47 -0.91
CA SER A 30 3.57 1.88 -1.23
C SER A 30 3.43 1.01 -2.48
N ASP A 31 4.49 0.28 -2.82
CA ASP A 31 4.60 -0.54 -4.03
C ASP A 31 5.12 -1.94 -3.68
N ALA A 32 4.60 -2.97 -4.36
CA ALA A 32 5.12 -4.32 -4.38
C ALA A 32 6.37 -4.42 -5.30
N GLY A 33 7.26 -3.44 -5.21
CA GLY A 33 8.48 -3.31 -6.00
C GLY A 33 9.56 -2.53 -5.26
N ASN A 34 10.70 -2.30 -5.92
CA ASN A 34 11.84 -1.59 -5.30
C ASN A 34 11.57 -0.09 -5.13
N PHE A 35 10.82 0.52 -6.05
CA PHE A 35 10.39 1.91 -6.00
C PHE A 35 8.92 2.01 -6.35
N THR A 36 8.27 3.06 -5.85
CA THR A 36 6.93 3.43 -6.33
C THR A 36 6.93 3.75 -7.81
N CYS A 37 5.77 3.70 -8.47
CA CYS A 37 5.59 4.09 -9.87
C CYS A 37 6.16 5.49 -10.21
N SER A 38 6.12 6.43 -9.27
CA SER A 38 6.71 7.77 -9.45
C SER A 38 8.25 7.79 -9.47
N LYS A 39 8.88 6.70 -9.04
CA LYS A 39 10.31 6.53 -8.78
C LYS A 39 10.93 7.56 -7.82
N ARG A 40 10.10 8.28 -7.06
CA ARG A 40 10.54 9.32 -6.12
C ARG A 40 10.71 8.85 -4.68
N MET A 41 10.30 7.63 -4.39
CA MET A 41 10.38 7.02 -3.06
C MET A 41 10.45 5.49 -3.16
N PRO A 42 11.04 4.82 -2.15
CA PRO A 42 11.13 3.36 -2.11
C PRO A 42 9.75 2.70 -2.15
N GLY A 43 9.69 1.51 -2.73
CA GLY A 43 8.60 0.56 -2.49
C GLY A 43 8.92 -0.31 -1.27
N SER A 44 8.13 -1.36 -1.04
CA SER A 44 8.25 -2.22 0.14
C SER A 44 8.64 -3.66 -0.19
N LEU A 45 9.02 -3.98 -1.42
CA LEU A 45 9.44 -5.34 -1.79
C LEU A 45 10.65 -5.78 -0.95
N GLY A 46 10.52 -6.91 -0.23
CA GLY A 46 11.53 -7.42 0.70
C GLY A 46 11.59 -6.69 2.05
N HIS A 47 10.77 -5.65 2.25
CA HIS A 47 10.70 -4.84 3.47
C HIS A 47 9.29 -4.85 4.10
N GLU A 48 8.43 -5.79 3.70
CA GLU A 48 7.01 -5.81 4.01
C GLU A 48 6.75 -5.80 5.52
N ILE A 49 7.46 -6.66 6.27
CA ILE A 49 7.32 -6.75 7.73
C ILE A 49 7.71 -5.43 8.42
N GLN A 50 8.80 -4.81 7.98
CA GLN A 50 9.29 -3.55 8.54
C GLN A 50 8.33 -2.40 8.24
N ASP A 51 7.88 -2.31 7.00
CA ASP A 51 7.02 -1.22 6.55
C ASP A 51 5.60 -1.36 7.10
N ALA A 52 5.03 -2.56 7.16
CA ALA A 52 3.74 -2.81 7.82
C ALA A 52 3.75 -2.41 9.30
N LYS A 53 4.81 -2.77 10.05
CA LYS A 53 5.01 -2.30 11.43
C LYS A 53 5.12 -0.78 11.51
N THR A 54 5.81 -0.17 10.55
CA THR A 54 5.94 1.29 10.48
C THR A 54 4.57 1.95 10.26
N PHE A 55 3.77 1.46 9.30
CA PHE A 55 2.42 1.96 9.04
C PHE A 55 1.51 1.84 10.26
N ALA A 56 1.51 0.69 10.92
CA ALA A 56 0.76 0.47 12.15
C ALA A 56 1.20 1.44 13.27
N SER A 57 2.51 1.66 13.42
CA SER A 57 3.07 2.58 14.43
C SER A 57 2.68 4.05 14.20
N TRP A 58 2.42 4.41 12.93
CA TRP A 58 1.93 5.73 12.54
C TRP A 58 0.41 5.86 12.64
N GLY A 59 -0.33 4.77 12.82
CA GLY A 59 -1.79 4.80 12.86
C GLY A 59 -2.45 4.82 11.49
N VAL A 60 -1.80 4.29 10.45
CA VAL A 60 -2.42 4.11 9.13
C VAL A 60 -3.59 3.13 9.23
N ASP A 61 -4.64 3.34 8.44
CA ASP A 61 -5.85 2.52 8.41
C ASP A 61 -6.08 1.82 7.06
N TYR A 62 -5.36 2.25 6.03
CA TYR A 62 -5.53 1.77 4.65
C TYR A 62 -4.19 1.82 3.92
N LEU A 63 -3.85 0.76 3.18
CA LEU A 63 -2.70 0.71 2.28
C LEU A 63 -3.19 0.48 0.84
N LYS A 64 -2.89 1.43 -0.07
CA LYS A 64 -2.82 1.16 -1.51
C LYS A 64 -1.45 0.58 -1.82
N TYR A 65 -1.39 -0.58 -2.47
CA TYR A 65 -0.14 -1.29 -2.77
C TYR A 65 -0.03 -1.55 -4.27
N ASP A 66 0.89 -0.82 -4.91
CA ASP A 66 1.09 -0.80 -6.37
C ASP A 66 1.95 -1.94 -6.89
N ASN A 67 2.22 -1.94 -8.20
CA ASN A 67 2.90 -3.03 -8.90
C ASN A 67 4.07 -2.60 -9.81
N CYS A 68 4.63 -1.40 -9.65
CA CYS A 68 5.78 -0.95 -10.45
C CYS A 68 7.10 -1.55 -9.94
N GLU A 69 8.18 -1.50 -10.73
CA GLU A 69 9.56 -1.89 -10.32
C GLU A 69 9.62 -3.26 -9.59
N ASN A 70 8.84 -4.22 -10.08
CA ASN A 70 8.49 -5.46 -9.41
C ASN A 70 9.48 -6.63 -9.62
N ASN A 71 10.63 -6.35 -10.23
CA ASN A 71 11.68 -7.33 -10.57
C ASN A 71 11.22 -8.51 -11.44
N GLY A 72 10.07 -8.41 -12.12
CA GLY A 72 9.52 -9.52 -12.92
C GLY A 72 8.97 -10.68 -12.09
N ILE A 73 8.82 -10.49 -10.78
CA ILE A 73 8.26 -11.50 -9.87
C ILE A 73 6.73 -11.47 -9.97
N SER A 74 6.08 -12.63 -9.96
CA SER A 74 4.62 -12.73 -10.03
C SER A 74 3.91 -11.93 -8.94
N VAL A 75 2.75 -11.37 -9.26
CA VAL A 75 1.88 -10.71 -8.28
C VAL A 75 1.40 -11.68 -7.20
N ARG A 76 1.21 -12.96 -7.56
CA ARG A 76 0.80 -14.02 -6.64
C ARG A 76 1.88 -14.35 -5.61
N GLU A 77 3.13 -13.98 -5.87
CA GLU A 77 4.24 -14.14 -4.95
C GLU A 77 4.48 -12.90 -4.08
N ARG A 78 4.34 -11.69 -4.63
CA ARG A 78 4.70 -10.44 -3.92
C ARG A 78 3.61 -9.84 -3.05
N TYR A 79 2.34 -10.06 -3.39
CA TYR A 79 1.23 -9.49 -2.61
C TYR A 79 0.95 -10.22 -1.28
N PRO A 80 1.03 -11.57 -1.19
CA PRO A 80 0.80 -12.27 0.08
C PRO A 80 1.74 -11.89 1.23
N PRO A 81 3.06 -11.68 1.03
CA PRO A 81 3.95 -11.21 2.09
C PRO A 81 3.50 -9.90 2.75
N MET A 82 3.03 -8.92 1.96
CA MET A 82 2.49 -7.68 2.52
C MET A 82 1.17 -7.91 3.24
N SER A 83 0.28 -8.75 2.71
CA SER A 83 -0.97 -9.13 3.41
C SER A 83 -0.68 -9.71 4.80
N GLU A 84 0.23 -10.69 4.86
CA GLU A 84 0.62 -11.34 6.11
C GLU A 84 1.29 -10.35 7.08
N ALA A 85 2.15 -9.47 6.56
CA ALA A 85 2.80 -8.43 7.36
C ALA A 85 1.79 -7.44 7.97
N LEU A 86 0.76 -7.03 7.21
CA LEU A 86 -0.31 -6.16 7.71
C LEU A 86 -1.15 -6.86 8.79
N LEU A 87 -1.52 -8.12 8.58
CA LEU A 87 -2.26 -8.92 9.58
C LEU A 87 -1.47 -9.07 10.89
N LYS A 88 -0.14 -9.18 10.81
CA LYS A 88 0.77 -9.30 11.96
C LYS A 88 1.22 -7.96 12.55
N SER A 89 0.81 -6.83 11.97
CA SER A 89 1.27 -5.50 12.39
C SER A 89 0.70 -5.02 13.73
N GLY A 90 -0.38 -5.66 14.22
CA GLY A 90 -1.08 -5.28 15.45
C GLY A 90 -2.12 -4.16 15.26
N ARG A 91 -2.37 -3.71 14.03
CA ARG A 91 -3.42 -2.77 13.68
C ARG A 91 -4.21 -3.26 12.46
N PRO A 92 -5.55 -3.24 12.46
CA PRO A 92 -6.33 -3.50 11.25
C PRO A 92 -6.05 -2.43 10.19
N ILE A 93 -5.47 -2.83 9.05
CA ILE A 93 -5.19 -1.96 7.91
C ILE A 93 -5.89 -2.55 6.70
N PHE A 94 -6.78 -1.78 6.07
CA PHE A 94 -7.44 -2.19 4.84
C PHE A 94 -6.41 -2.32 3.72
N PHE A 95 -6.35 -3.47 3.06
CA PHE A 95 -5.37 -3.76 2.04
C PHE A 95 -5.98 -3.70 0.63
N SER A 96 -5.59 -2.67 -0.13
CA SER A 96 -6.04 -2.42 -1.50
C SER A 96 -4.93 -2.70 -2.49
N MET A 97 -5.10 -3.77 -3.26
CA MET A 97 -4.14 -4.20 -4.28
C MET A 97 -4.31 -3.39 -5.57
N CYS A 98 -3.20 -3.00 -6.20
CA CYS A 98 -3.18 -2.15 -7.38
C CYS A 98 -2.20 -2.71 -8.41
N GLU A 99 -2.52 -3.90 -8.94
CA GLU A 99 -1.73 -4.56 -10.00
C GLU A 99 -2.35 -4.47 -11.41
N TRP A 100 -3.40 -3.66 -11.53
CA TRP A 100 -4.07 -3.33 -12.80
C TRP A 100 -4.82 -4.48 -13.50
N GLY A 101 -5.21 -5.52 -12.76
CA GLY A 101 -5.85 -6.72 -13.29
C GLY A 101 -4.86 -7.81 -13.73
N TRP A 102 -3.57 -7.68 -13.41
CA TRP A 102 -2.55 -8.58 -13.90
C TRP A 102 -2.63 -9.96 -13.24
N GLU A 103 -2.65 -11.03 -14.03
CA GLU A 103 -2.92 -12.40 -13.56
C GLU A 103 -4.31 -12.60 -12.91
N ASP A 104 -5.30 -11.83 -13.34
CA ASP A 104 -6.73 -11.99 -13.01
C ASP A 104 -7.01 -12.03 -11.49
N PRO A 105 -6.78 -10.92 -10.74
CA PRO A 105 -6.91 -10.86 -9.28
C PRO A 105 -8.26 -11.29 -8.75
N ALA A 106 -9.34 -11.13 -9.53
CA ALA A 106 -10.66 -11.60 -9.15
C ALA A 106 -10.70 -13.11 -8.83
N THR A 107 -9.76 -13.89 -9.37
CA THR A 107 -9.67 -15.35 -9.15
C THR A 107 -8.91 -15.75 -7.88
N TRP A 108 -8.14 -14.85 -7.26
CA TRP A 108 -7.22 -15.22 -6.16
C TRP A 108 -7.06 -14.17 -5.05
N ALA A 109 -7.23 -12.89 -5.34
CA ALA A 109 -6.93 -11.79 -4.41
C ALA A 109 -7.86 -11.75 -3.19
N LYS A 110 -9.01 -12.45 -3.22
CA LYS A 110 -9.96 -12.54 -2.09
C LYS A 110 -9.32 -13.01 -0.79
N SER A 111 -8.35 -13.93 -0.85
CA SER A 111 -7.65 -14.43 0.34
C SER A 111 -6.43 -13.58 0.71
N VAL A 112 -6.10 -12.57 -0.08
CA VAL A 112 -4.88 -11.75 0.05
C VAL A 112 -5.23 -10.34 0.50
N GLY A 113 -6.18 -9.66 -0.14
CA GLY A 113 -6.54 -8.28 0.16
C GLY A 113 -8.04 -8.05 0.32
N ASN A 114 -8.40 -6.83 0.68
CA ASN A 114 -9.80 -6.42 0.83
C ASN A 114 -10.40 -5.92 -0.49
N SER A 115 -9.57 -5.38 -1.38
CA SER A 115 -9.94 -4.99 -2.74
C SER A 115 -8.76 -5.12 -3.69
N TRP A 116 -9.05 -5.15 -4.98
CA TRP A 116 -8.04 -5.15 -6.04
C TRP A 116 -8.53 -4.32 -7.22
N ARG A 117 -7.59 -3.65 -7.89
CA ARG A 117 -7.82 -3.06 -9.21
C ARG A 117 -8.00 -4.17 -10.24
N THR A 118 -8.87 -3.95 -11.21
CA THR A 118 -9.14 -4.89 -12.31
C THR A 118 -8.69 -4.35 -13.68
N THR A 119 -8.20 -3.12 -13.73
CA THR A 119 -7.80 -2.42 -14.96
C THR A 119 -6.63 -1.49 -14.72
N GLY A 120 -6.01 -1.02 -15.81
CA GLY A 120 -5.12 0.13 -15.85
C GLY A 120 -5.73 1.40 -15.25
N ASP A 121 -4.90 2.44 -15.08
CA ASP A 121 -5.34 3.70 -14.50
C ASP A 121 -6.43 4.33 -15.38
N ILE A 122 -7.44 4.89 -14.72
CA ILE A 122 -8.47 5.66 -15.40
C ILE A 122 -7.88 6.98 -15.88
N GLU A 123 -8.41 7.49 -16.98
CA GLU A 123 -8.08 8.82 -17.49
C GLU A 123 -9.34 9.70 -17.47
N ASP A 124 -9.16 11.02 -17.47
CA ASP A 124 -10.28 11.98 -17.52
C ASP A 124 -10.81 12.10 -18.96
N ASN A 125 -11.34 10.98 -19.46
CA ASN A 125 -12.00 10.89 -20.74
C ASN A 125 -13.14 9.85 -20.65
N TRP A 126 -14.10 9.93 -21.57
CA TRP A 126 -15.34 9.14 -21.50
C TRP A 126 -15.16 7.66 -21.91
N ASN A 127 -14.15 7.36 -22.73
CA ASN A 127 -13.97 6.04 -23.34
C ASN A 127 -13.00 5.16 -22.55
#